data_AF-A0A7L2RZY6-F1
#
_entry.id   AF-A0A7L2RZY6-F1
#
_cell.length_a   1.000
_cell.length_b   1.000
_cell.length_c   1.000
_cell.angle_alpha   90.00
_cell.angle_beta   90.00
_cell.angle_gamma   90.00
#
_symmetry.space_group_name_H-M   'P 1'
#
loop_
_entity.id
_entity.type
_entity.pdbx_description
1 polymer ?
#
loop_
_entity_poly.entity_id
_entity_poly.type
_entity_poly.pdbx_seq_one_letter_code
_entity_poly.pdbx_strand_id
1 'polypeptide(L)'
;TSFSTPKKKKRDDGMREHVTGCARSEGYYKIDKKDKLKYLNNSRAFAEEPPADTQVRNDPLLSARRSEQRRLLSSFTGSCDSDLLKFNQLKFRKKKLKFCKSHIHDWGLFAMEPIAADEMVIEYVGQNIRQV
;
A
#
# COMPACT_ATOMS: atom_id res chain seq x y z
N THR A 1 -11.02 -29.92 45.37
CA THR A 1 -9.62 -30.17 44.96
C THR A 1 -9.18 -29.01 44.08
N SER A 2 -8.31 -28.14 44.59
CA SER A 2 -7.84 -26.94 43.89
C SER A 2 -6.76 -27.32 42.86
N PHE A 3 -7.11 -27.33 41.58
CA PHE A 3 -6.14 -27.55 40.51
C PHE A 3 -5.29 -26.29 40.35
N SER A 4 -4.04 -26.32 40.84
CA SER A 4 -3.05 -25.30 40.51
C SER A 4 -2.58 -25.53 39.07
N THR A 5 -2.85 -24.59 38.17
CA THR A 5 -2.29 -24.62 36.82
C THR A 5 -0.79 -24.33 36.88
N PRO A 6 0.04 -25.06 36.11
CA PRO A 6 1.47 -24.81 36.09
C PRO A 6 1.74 -23.41 35.53
N LYS A 7 2.55 -22.62 36.24
CA LYS A 7 2.96 -21.27 35.82
C LYS A 7 3.70 -21.39 34.48
N LYS A 8 3.00 -21.14 33.37
CA LYS A 8 3.63 -21.01 32.06
C LYS A 8 4.71 -19.94 32.18
N LYS A 9 5.94 -20.29 31.77
CA LYS A 9 7.07 -19.36 31.63
C LYS A 9 6.55 -18.14 30.84
N LYS A 10 6.43 -17.00 31.52
CA LYS A 10 5.95 -15.75 30.95
C LYS A 10 6.86 -15.42 29.77
N ARG A 11 6.34 -15.59 28.55
CA ARG A 11 7.04 -15.05 27.38
C ARG A 11 6.83 -13.55 27.46
N ASP A 12 7.91 -12.81 27.62
CA ASP A 12 7.88 -11.35 27.71
C ASP A 12 7.64 -10.72 26.32
N ASP A 13 6.68 -11.27 25.58
CA ASP A 13 6.37 -10.87 24.20
C ASP A 13 5.47 -9.62 24.18
N GLY A 14 5.17 -9.05 25.36
CA GLY A 14 4.34 -7.85 25.52
C GLY A 14 2.87 -8.00 25.13
N MET A 15 2.43 -9.21 24.75
CA MET A 15 1.07 -9.53 24.33
C MET A 15 0.15 -9.75 25.53
N ARG A 16 -1.12 -9.35 25.39
CA ARG A 16 -2.15 -9.57 26.42
C ARG A 16 -2.36 -11.07 26.65
N GLU A 17 -2.32 -11.50 27.91
CA GLU A 17 -2.67 -12.86 28.30
C GLU A 17 -4.20 -13.04 28.29
N HIS A 18 -4.65 -14.16 27.74
CA HIS A 18 -6.07 -14.55 27.78
C HIS A 18 -6.41 -15.15 29.14
N VAL A 19 -7.43 -14.62 29.81
CA VAL A 19 -7.89 -15.00 31.16
C VAL A 19 -8.39 -16.43 31.17
N THR A 20 -9.12 -16.85 30.12
CA THR A 20 -9.61 -18.22 29.94
C THR A 20 -8.54 -19.16 29.36
N GLY A 21 -7.32 -18.66 29.13
CA GLY A 21 -6.21 -19.38 28.53
C GLY A 21 -6.22 -19.46 27.00
N CYS A 22 -7.30 -19.03 26.33
CA CYS A 22 -7.41 -19.04 24.87
C CYS A 22 -8.38 -17.95 24.36
N ALA A 23 -8.00 -17.23 23.30
CA ALA A 23 -8.86 -16.24 22.64
C ALA A 23 -10.23 -16.80 22.21
N ARG A 24 -10.30 -18.11 21.87
CA ARG A 24 -11.52 -18.75 21.36
C ARG A 24 -12.60 -18.95 22.43
N SER A 25 -12.22 -18.94 23.71
CA SER A 25 -13.15 -19.06 24.84
C SER A 25 -13.48 -17.71 25.49
N GLU A 26 -12.99 -16.60 24.93
CA GLU A 26 -13.33 -15.25 25.36
C GLU A 26 -14.36 -14.63 24.41
N GLY A 27 -15.27 -13.78 24.93
CA GLY A 27 -16.18 -12.99 24.11
C GLY A 27 -15.48 -11.86 23.35
N TYR A 28 -16.21 -11.11 22.52
CA TYR A 28 -15.64 -9.96 21.82
C TYR A 28 -15.21 -8.86 22.80
N TYR A 29 -13.99 -8.36 22.65
CA TYR A 29 -13.47 -7.22 23.38
C TYR A 29 -12.70 -6.26 22.47
N LYS A 30 -12.71 -4.98 22.83
CA LYS A 30 -11.92 -3.96 22.13
C LYS A 30 -10.48 -3.99 22.62
N ILE A 31 -9.54 -4.12 21.69
CA ILE A 31 -8.11 -4.03 21.96
C ILE A 31 -7.71 -2.55 21.92
N ASP A 32 -7.00 -2.09 22.94
CA ASP A 32 -6.50 -0.71 22.97
C ASP A 32 -5.45 -0.45 21.88
N LYS A 33 -5.28 0.81 21.48
CA LYS A 33 -4.33 1.19 20.41
C LYS A 33 -2.90 0.72 20.70
N LYS A 34 -2.46 0.76 21.97
CA LYS A 34 -1.12 0.33 22.38
C LYS A 34 -0.89 -1.16 22.14
N ASP A 35 -1.86 -1.99 22.53
CA ASP A 35 -1.76 -3.43 22.35
C ASP A 35 -1.96 -3.82 20.88
N LYS A 36 -2.89 -3.15 20.18
CA LYS A 36 -3.11 -3.34 18.75
C LYS A 36 -1.83 -3.10 17.92
N LEU A 37 -1.01 -2.10 18.31
CA LEU A 37 0.25 -1.82 17.63
C LEU A 37 1.26 -2.96 17.76
N LYS A 38 1.32 -3.62 18.93
CA LYS A 38 2.19 -4.79 19.15
C LYS A 38 1.80 -5.94 18.21
N TYR A 39 0.49 -6.23 18.11
CA TYR A 39 -0.02 -7.24 17.18
C TYR A 39 0.29 -6.91 15.71
N LEU A 40 0.19 -5.64 15.33
CA LEU A 40 0.46 -5.19 13.95
C LEU A 40 1.96 -5.23 13.62
N ASN A 41 2.83 -4.85 14.56
CA ASN A 41 4.28 -4.86 14.34
C ASN A 41 4.81 -6.28 14.12
N ASN A 42 4.29 -7.25 14.87
CA ASN A 42 4.63 -8.65 14.67
C ASN A 42 4.22 -9.14 13.26
N SER A 43 3.09 -8.67 12.72
CA SER A 43 2.70 -8.95 11.33
C SER A 43 3.59 -8.27 10.29
N ARG A 44 4.20 -7.13 10.61
CA ARG A 44 5.12 -6.40 9.72
C ARG A 44 6.50 -7.08 9.62
N ALA A 45 6.97 -7.72 10.69
CA ALA A 45 8.22 -8.49 10.67
C ALA A 45 8.17 -9.69 9.68
N PHE A 46 6.97 -10.17 9.33
CA PHE A 46 6.77 -11.19 8.29
C PHE A 46 6.63 -10.62 6.86
N ALA A 47 6.54 -9.30 6.70
CA ALA A 47 6.45 -8.63 5.41
C ALA A 47 7.81 -8.02 5.07
N GLU A 48 8.74 -8.90 4.70
CA GLU A 48 9.93 -8.70 3.85
C GLU A 48 10.57 -7.30 3.85
N GLU A 49 11.78 -7.21 4.42
CA GLU A 49 12.75 -6.14 4.19
C GLU A 49 12.94 -5.91 2.67
N PRO A 50 12.72 -4.69 2.14
CA PRO A 50 13.13 -4.40 0.78
C PRO A 50 14.67 -4.39 0.74
N PRO A 51 15.32 -5.11 -0.20
CA PRO A 51 16.76 -5.06 -0.32
C PRO A 51 17.20 -3.62 -0.60
N ALA A 52 18.15 -3.15 0.20
CA ALA A 52 18.93 -1.96 -0.09
C ALA A 52 19.57 -2.10 -1.49
N ASP A 53 19.69 -0.96 -2.17
CA ASP A 53 20.19 -0.76 -3.54
C ASP A 53 19.23 -1.05 -4.69
N THR A 54 18.30 -0.12 -4.91
CA THR A 54 17.77 0.12 -6.27
C THR A 54 18.60 1.19 -6.95
N GLN A 55 19.75 0.81 -7.52
CA GLN A 55 20.42 1.65 -8.51
C GLN A 55 19.43 1.95 -9.64
N VAL A 56 19.27 3.24 -9.95
CA VAL A 56 18.44 3.74 -11.05
C VAL A 56 19.03 3.25 -12.38
N ARG A 57 18.65 2.03 -12.77
CA ARG A 57 18.88 1.51 -14.11
C ARG A 57 17.79 2.11 -14.99
N ASN A 58 18.17 3.07 -15.83
CA ASN A 58 17.31 3.54 -16.91
C ASN A 58 17.09 2.36 -17.87
N ASP A 59 16.01 1.61 -17.67
CA ASP A 59 15.63 0.49 -18.53
C ASP A 59 15.39 1.01 -19.97
N PRO A 60 16.25 0.67 -20.95
CA PRO A 60 16.15 1.19 -22.31
C PRO A 60 14.82 0.83 -22.99
N LEU A 61 14.22 -0.29 -22.56
CA LEU A 61 12.93 -0.77 -23.03
C LEU A 61 11.77 0.17 -22.68
N LEU A 62 11.78 0.79 -21.49
CA LEU A 62 10.75 1.74 -21.08
C LEU A 62 10.86 3.05 -21.87
N SER A 63 12.09 3.47 -22.16
CA SER A 63 12.38 4.68 -22.94
C SER A 63 11.93 4.54 -24.40
N ALA A 64 12.24 3.41 -25.05
CA ALA A 64 11.82 3.12 -26.43
C ALA A 64 10.29 3.00 -26.56
N ARG A 65 9.62 2.40 -25.57
CA ARG A 65 8.16 2.31 -25.57
C ARG A 65 7.47 3.67 -25.38
N ARG A 66 8.13 4.59 -24.65
CA ARG A 66 7.68 5.97 -24.41
C ARG A 66 7.81 6.85 -25.65
N SER A 67 8.88 6.68 -26.45
CA SER A 67 9.07 7.47 -27.68
C SER A 67 8.03 7.10 -28.75
N GLU A 68 7.77 5.82 -28.97
CA GLU A 68 6.78 5.34 -29.94
C GLU A 68 5.38 5.87 -29.64
N GLN A 69 4.94 5.82 -28.38
CA GLN A 69 3.62 6.36 -28.04
C GLN A 69 3.59 7.89 -28.16
N ARG A 70 4.66 8.61 -27.78
CA ARG A 70 4.71 10.07 -27.99
C ARG A 70 4.59 10.42 -29.48
N ARG A 71 5.23 9.65 -30.36
CA ARG A 71 5.11 9.78 -31.82
C ARG A 71 3.66 9.57 -32.26
N LEU A 72 3.00 8.52 -31.76
CA LEU A 72 1.59 8.22 -32.05
C LEU A 72 0.62 9.30 -31.52
N LEU A 73 0.85 9.86 -30.32
CA LEU A 73 0.04 10.97 -29.80
C LEU A 73 0.26 12.25 -30.61
N SER A 74 1.51 12.52 -31.02
CA SER A 74 1.85 13.71 -31.81
C SER A 74 1.25 13.68 -33.21
N SER A 75 1.02 12.50 -33.80
CA SER A 75 0.34 12.38 -35.09
C SER A 75 -1.17 12.65 -35.04
N PHE A 76 -1.77 12.76 -33.84
CA PHE A 76 -3.21 12.95 -33.63
C PHE A 76 -3.58 14.34 -33.10
N THR A 77 -2.65 15.31 -33.06
CA THR A 77 -2.80 16.65 -32.45
C THR A 77 -3.77 17.60 -33.18
N GLY A 78 -4.84 17.08 -33.78
CA GLY A 78 -5.94 17.85 -34.37
C GLY A 78 -7.34 17.50 -33.84
N SER A 79 -7.49 16.47 -32.99
CA SER A 79 -8.79 16.13 -32.40
C SER A 79 -8.65 16.02 -30.89
N CYS A 80 -8.78 17.16 -30.22
CA CYS A 80 -8.63 17.30 -28.78
C CYS A 80 -9.88 16.91 -27.97
N ASP A 81 -10.86 16.22 -28.55
CA ASP A 81 -12.17 16.04 -27.89
C ASP A 81 -12.84 14.67 -28.13
N SER A 82 -12.13 13.68 -28.66
CA SER A 82 -12.71 12.35 -28.91
C SER A 82 -12.28 11.32 -27.85
N ASP A 83 -13.24 10.88 -27.04
CA ASP A 83 -13.11 9.78 -26.07
C ASP A 83 -12.66 8.43 -26.68
N LEU A 84 -12.53 8.32 -28.01
CA LEU A 84 -12.09 7.10 -28.70
C LEU A 84 -10.69 6.63 -28.27
N LEU A 85 -9.81 7.53 -27.85
CA LEU A 85 -8.43 7.24 -27.45
C LEU A 85 -8.11 7.79 -26.06
N LYS A 86 -9.04 7.65 -25.10
CA LYS A 86 -8.84 8.09 -23.71
C LYS A 86 -7.86 7.18 -22.97
N PHE A 87 -6.60 7.22 -23.36
CA PHE A 87 -5.54 6.50 -22.69
C PHE A 87 -5.12 7.26 -21.44
N ASN A 88 -5.03 6.53 -20.32
CA ASN A 88 -4.37 7.03 -19.11
C ASN A 88 -3.00 7.60 -19.47
N GLN A 89 -2.78 8.89 -19.17
CA GLN A 89 -1.58 9.62 -19.58
C GLN A 89 -0.30 9.02 -18.95
N LEU A 90 -0.45 8.24 -17.88
CA LEU A 90 0.63 7.60 -17.12
C LEU A 90 0.80 6.11 -17.43
N LYS A 91 0.17 5.58 -18.48
CA LYS A 91 0.16 4.13 -18.82
C LYS A 91 1.56 3.49 -18.89
N PHE A 92 2.60 4.27 -19.23
CA PHE A 92 4.00 3.81 -19.29
C PHE A 92 4.93 4.46 -18.27
N ARG A 93 4.42 5.34 -17.41
CA ARG A 93 5.17 6.01 -16.33
C ARG A 93 4.43 5.83 -15.00
N LYS A 94 3.93 4.62 -14.76
CA LYS A 94 3.21 4.31 -13.51
C LYS A 94 4.23 4.19 -12.37
N LYS A 95 4.10 5.05 -11.36
CA LYS A 95 4.92 4.99 -10.16
C LYS A 95 4.65 3.70 -9.38
N LYS A 96 5.68 3.14 -8.71
CA LYS A 96 5.53 1.98 -7.83
C LYS A 96 4.86 2.41 -6.52
N LEU A 97 3.54 2.25 -6.43
CA LEU A 97 2.73 2.63 -5.27
C LEU A 97 2.08 1.41 -4.62
N LYS A 98 1.90 1.46 -3.30
CA LYS A 98 1.26 0.39 -2.50
C LYS A 98 0.17 0.95 -1.60
N PHE A 99 -0.98 0.28 -1.59
CA PHE A 99 -2.02 0.52 -0.58
C PHE A 99 -1.71 -0.26 0.69
N CYS A 100 -1.67 0.42 1.83
CA CYS A 100 -1.56 -0.24 3.12
C CYS A 100 -2.21 0.60 4.23
N LYS A 101 -2.28 0.04 5.45
CA LYS A 101 -2.88 0.72 6.60
C LYS A 101 -2.13 2.04 6.88
N SER A 102 -2.84 3.16 6.87
CA SER A 102 -2.27 4.47 7.20
C SER A 102 -2.58 4.89 8.64
N HIS A 103 -1.74 5.79 9.15
CA HIS A 103 -1.88 6.43 10.46
C HIS A 103 -2.93 7.55 10.45
N ILE A 104 -3.18 8.17 9.30
CA ILE A 104 -4.15 9.27 9.15
C ILE A 104 -5.57 8.70 9.09
N HIS A 105 -5.79 7.71 8.23
CA HIS A 105 -7.09 7.04 8.06
C HIS A 105 -6.88 5.61 7.56
N ASP A 106 -7.84 4.71 7.81
CA ASP A 106 -7.91 3.30 7.36
C ASP A 106 -6.81 2.91 6.37
N TRP A 107 -6.98 3.25 5.10
CA TRP A 107 -6.00 2.96 4.05
C TRP A 107 -5.31 4.24 3.60
N GLY A 108 -4.03 4.11 3.23
CA GLY A 108 -3.26 5.13 2.54
C GLY A 108 -2.47 4.56 1.37
N LEU A 109 -1.96 5.47 0.54
CA LEU A 109 -1.16 5.17 -0.63
C LEU A 109 0.28 5.58 -0.36
N PHE A 110 1.20 4.63 -0.45
CA PHE A 110 2.62 4.83 -0.13
C PHE A 110 3.47 4.62 -1.38
N ALA A 111 4.47 5.47 -1.56
CA ALA A 111 5.46 5.31 -2.62
C ALA A 111 6.51 4.27 -2.21
N MET A 112 6.78 3.31 -3.08
CA MET A 112 7.83 2.30 -2.92
C MET A 112 9.12 2.70 -3.64
N GLU A 113 9.14 3.88 -4.27
CA GLU A 113 10.28 4.46 -4.97
C GLU A 113 10.32 5.98 -4.71
N PRO A 114 11.49 6.63 -4.80
CA PRO A 114 11.57 8.08 -4.67
C PRO A 114 10.86 8.78 -5.84
N ILE A 115 10.16 9.87 -5.52
CA ILE A 115 9.44 10.71 -6.48
C ILE A 115 10.07 12.10 -6.43
N ALA A 116 10.54 12.60 -7.57
CA ALA A 116 11.12 13.93 -7.63
C ALA A 116 10.03 15.01 -7.58
N ALA A 117 10.42 16.24 -7.24
CA ALA A 117 9.52 17.38 -7.32
C ALA A 117 8.94 17.53 -8.74
N ASP A 118 7.69 18.02 -8.82
CA ASP A 118 6.96 18.28 -10.05
C ASP A 118 6.67 17.03 -10.94
N GLU A 119 6.97 15.83 -10.47
CA GLU A 119 6.59 14.60 -11.17
C GLU A 119 5.14 14.20 -10.89
N MET A 120 4.38 13.95 -11.96
CA MET A 120 3.05 13.35 -11.87
C MET A 120 3.12 11.94 -11.26
N VAL A 121 2.29 11.71 -10.23
CA VAL A 121 2.27 10.46 -9.46
C VAL A 121 1.27 9.47 -10.04
N ILE A 122 0.00 9.87 -10.08
CA ILE A 122 -1.12 9.05 -10.55
C ILE A 122 -2.25 9.95 -11.06
N GLU A 123 -3.04 9.43 -11.99
CA GLU A 123 -4.29 10.07 -12.43
C GLU A 123 -5.42 9.64 -11.49
N TYR A 124 -6.21 10.60 -11.02
CA TYR A 124 -7.42 10.29 -10.27
C TYR A 124 -8.55 9.90 -11.24
N VAL A 125 -8.87 8.62 -11.29
CA VAL A 125 -9.89 8.08 -12.20
C VAL A 125 -11.17 7.77 -11.42
N GLY A 126 -12.30 8.24 -11.92
CA GLY A 126 -13.62 8.02 -11.34
C GLY A 126 -14.72 8.36 -12.34
N GLN A 127 -15.98 8.24 -11.90
CA GLN A 127 -17.13 8.68 -12.69
C GLN A 127 -17.30 10.20 -12.57
N ASN A 128 -17.55 10.87 -13.70
CA ASN A 128 -17.89 12.29 -13.71
C ASN A 128 -19.39 12.47 -13.46
N ILE A 129 -19.75 13.04 -12.31
CA ILE A 129 -21.14 13.28 -11.90
C ILE A 129 -21.44 14.78 -12.00
N ARG A 130 -22.61 15.13 -12.54
CA ARG A 130 -23.06 16.53 -12.65
C ARG A 130 -23.73 16.97 -11.35
N GLN A 131 -23.55 18.23 -10.99
CA GLN A 131 -24.28 18.85 -9.89
C GLN A 131 -25.74 19.07 -10.29
N VAL A 132 -26.67 18.74 -9.38
CA VAL A 132 -28.11 19.04 -9.47
C VAL A 132 -28.43 20.42 -8.93
#